data_AF-A0A183KR56-F1
#
_entry.id   AF-A0A183KR56-F1
#
_cell.length_a   1.000
_cell.length_b   1.000
_cell.length_c   1.000
_cell.angle_alpha   90.00
_cell.angle_beta   90.00
_cell.angle_gamma   90.00
#
_symmetry.space_group_name_H-M   'P 1'
#
loop_
_entity.id
_entity.type
_entity.pdbx_description
1 polymer ?
#
loop_
_entity_poly.entity_id
_entity_poly.type
_entity_poly.pdbx_seq_one_letter_code
_entity_poly.pdbx_strand_id
1 'polypeptide(L)' 'METVVINLHESESKGAQLPDDILKLLNEPGTEEQCKWVEVSHSSNLRTSHNYILKNVAELRRAFY' A
#
# COMPACT_ATOMS: atom_id res chain seq x y z
N MET A 1 -16.92 -12.98 -7.87
CA MET A 1 -16.02 -13.22 -6.71
C MET A 1 -16.00 -11.95 -5.91
N GLU A 2 -16.26 -12.02 -4.61
CA GLU A 2 -16.23 -10.87 -3.71
C GLU A 2 -14.88 -10.80 -3.01
N THR A 3 -14.40 -9.59 -2.76
CA THR A 3 -13.12 -9.33 -2.08
C THR A 3 -13.35 -8.27 -1.01
N VAL A 4 -12.77 -8.49 0.18
CA VAL A 4 -12.73 -7.50 1.25
C VAL A 4 -11.39 -6.77 1.19
N VAL A 5 -11.43 -5.44 1.23
CA VAL A 5 -10.23 -4.60 1.26
C VAL A 5 -10.05 -4.04 2.67
N ILE A 6 -8.87 -4.25 3.27
CA ILE A 6 -8.48 -3.68 4.55
C ILE A 6 -7.46 -2.58 4.27
N ASN A 7 -7.73 -1.37 4.74
CA ASN A 7 -6.82 -0.23 4.64
C ASN A 7 -6.27 0.14 6.02
N LEU A 8 -4.96 -0.04 6.22
CA LEU A 8 -4.24 0.35 7.43
C LEU A 8 -3.46 1.63 7.12
N HIS A 9 -3.68 2.68 7.92
CA HIS A 9 -3.07 3.99 7.70
C HIS A 9 -2.47 4.53 9.00
N GLU A 10 -1.23 5.00 8.92
CA GLU A 10 -0.49 5.54 10.04
C GLU A 10 -0.51 7.07 10.00
N SER A 11 -0.93 7.69 11.09
CA SER A 11 -0.90 9.15 11.22
C SER A 11 0.47 9.61 11.69
N GLU A 12 0.91 10.79 11.25
CA GLU A 12 2.17 11.42 11.68
C GLU A 12 2.30 11.60 13.21
N SER A 13 1.17 11.63 13.93
CA SER A 13 1.11 11.93 15.36
C SER A 13 1.78 10.91 16.30
N LYS A 14 1.99 9.67 15.85
CA LYS A 14 2.52 8.57 16.70
C LYS A 14 3.83 7.94 16.18
N GLY A 15 4.42 8.52 15.14
CA GLY A 15 5.50 7.88 14.38
C GLY A 15 5.02 6.67 13.56
N ALA A 16 5.89 6.16 12.69
CA ALA A 16 5.58 4.97 11.88
C ALA A 16 5.50 3.72 12.77
N GLN A 17 4.38 3.00 12.75
CA GLN A 17 4.22 1.73 13.47
C GLN A 17 4.57 0.53 12.58
N LEU A 18 4.64 0.73 11.26
CA LEU A 18 5.04 -0.23 10.26
C LEU A 18 6.38 0.20 9.64
N PRO A 19 7.50 0.02 10.38
CA PRO A 19 8.83 0.37 9.87
C PRO A 19 9.23 -0.56 8.71
N ASP A 20 10.22 -0.14 7.92
CA ASP A 20 10.77 -0.92 6.79
C ASP A 20 11.18 -2.36 7.18
N ASP A 21 11.53 -2.59 8.45
CA ASP A 21 11.84 -3.93 8.97
C ASP A 21 10.70 -4.93 8.75
N ILE A 22 9.44 -4.49 8.73
CA ILE A 22 8.30 -5.39 8.46
C ILE A 22 8.34 -5.94 7.03
N LEU A 23 8.91 -5.20 6.08
CA LEU A 23 9.02 -5.64 4.69
C LEU A 23 9.95 -6.85 4.56
N LYS A 24 10.91 -7.03 5.49
CA LYS A 24 11.77 -8.21 5.54
C LYS A 24 10.98 -9.49 5.79
N LEU A 25 9.86 -9.41 6.49
CA LEU A 25 8.96 -10.55 6.72
C LEU A 25 8.16 -10.92 5.47
N LEU A 26 7.99 -9.97 4.54
CA LEU A 26 7.26 -10.16 3.29
C LEU A 26 8.18 -10.61 2.14
N ASN A 27 9.50 -10.51 2.30
CA ASN A 27 10.44 -11.01 1.32
C ASN A 27 10.45 -12.54 1.31
N GLU A 28 10.19 -13.12 0.14
CA GLU A 28 10.20 -14.57 -0.03
C GLU A 28 11.64 -15.09 -0.22
N PRO A 29 12.12 -16.01 0.65
CA PRO A 29 13.48 -16.54 0.54
C PRO A 29 13.69 -17.29 -0.78
N GLY A 30 14.85 -17.09 -1.41
CA GLY A 30 15.20 -17.79 -2.65
C GLY A 30 14.61 -17.18 -3.92
N THR A 31 13.97 -16.01 -3.80
CA THR A 31 13.56 -15.19 -4.94
C THR A 31 14.44 -13.93 -5.03
N GLU A 32 14.51 -13.32 -6.22
CA GLU A 32 15.09 -11.97 -6.40
C GLU A 32 14.05 -10.86 -6.13
N GLU A 33 12.85 -11.24 -5.67
CA GLU A 33 11.77 -10.29 -5.44
C GLU A 33 12.03 -9.47 -4.16
N GLN A 34 11.71 -8.17 -4.23
CA GLN A 34 11.91 -7.24 -3.13
C GLN A 34 10.62 -6.50 -2.81
N CYS A 35 10.28 -6.42 -1.53
CA CYS A 35 9.21 -5.57 -1.04
C CYS A 35 9.73 -4.18 -0.71
N LYS A 36 9.01 -3.15 -1.18
CA LYS A 36 9.25 -1.75 -0.81
C LYS A 36 7.92 -1.02 -0.61
N TRP A 37 7.92 -0.02 0.26
CA TRP A 37 6.86 0.97 0.27
C TRP A 37 6.90 1.79 -1.03
N VAL A 38 5.74 2.12 -1.56
CA VAL A 38 5.60 2.90 -2.78
C VAL A 38 4.58 4.01 -2.53
N GLU A 39 4.84 5.19 -3.07
CA GLU A 39 3.88 6.28 -3.11
C GLU A 39 2.62 5.83 -3.87
N VAL A 40 1.45 6.08 -3.28
CA VAL A 40 0.18 5.76 -3.91
C VAL A 40 -0.13 6.82 -4.97
N SER A 41 -0.12 6.42 -6.25
CA SER A 41 -0.38 7.34 -7.38
C SER A 41 -1.16 6.67 -8.52
N HIS A 42 -1.79 7.48 -9.38
CA HIS A 42 -2.43 6.98 -10.60
C HIS A 42 -1.45 6.31 -11.59
N SER A 43 -0.17 6.67 -11.53
CA SER A 43 0.88 6.08 -12.36
C SER A 43 1.41 4.74 -11.82
N SER A 44 0.86 4.25 -10.71
CA SER A 44 1.20 2.94 -10.17
C SER A 44 0.92 1.85 -11.22
N ASN A 45 1.93 1.01 -11.49
CA ASN A 45 1.83 -0.10 -12.43
C ASN A 45 1.03 -1.28 -11.83
N LEU A 46 -0.24 -1.02 -11.53
CA LEU A 46 -1.19 -1.96 -10.93
C LEU A 46 -2.34 -2.23 -11.88
N ARG A 47 -3.03 -3.35 -11.65
CA ARG A 47 -4.27 -3.67 -12.37
C ARG A 47 -5.32 -2.58 -12.13
N THR A 48 -6.16 -2.34 -13.14
CA THR A 48 -7.23 -1.33 -13.09
C THR A 48 -8.12 -1.44 -11.86
N SER A 49 -8.47 -2.66 -11.43
CA SER A 49 -9.27 -2.89 -10.22
C SER A 49 -8.60 -2.40 -8.93
N HIS A 50 -7.28 -2.55 -8.82
CA HIS A 50 -6.53 -2.06 -7.66
C HIS A 50 -6.42 -0.54 -7.69
N ASN A 51 -6.25 0.07 -8.86
CA ASN A 51 -6.25 1.53 -9.00
C ASN A 51 -7.59 2.16 -8.58
N TYR A 52 -8.73 1.52 -8.87
CA TYR A 52 -10.03 1.98 -8.36
C TYR A 52 -10.10 1.95 -6.83
N ILE A 53 -9.57 0.90 -6.20
CA ILE A 53 -9.52 0.79 -4.75
C ILE A 53 -8.64 1.89 -4.15
N LEU A 54 -7.46 2.13 -4.71
CA LEU A 54 -6.53 3.17 -4.26
C LEU A 54 -7.13 4.57 -4.43
N LYS A 55 -7.81 4.83 -5.55
CA LYS A 55 -8.55 6.08 -5.76
C LYS A 55 -9.58 6.32 -4.65
N ASN A 56 -10.40 5.32 -4.33
CA ASN A 56 -11.39 5.43 -3.25
C ASN A 56 -10.72 5.69 -1.89
N VAL A 57 -9.58 5.05 -1.61
CA VAL A 57 -8.80 5.29 -0.39
C VAL A 57 -8.26 6.72 -0.34
N ALA A 58 -7.71 7.24 -1.44
CA ALA A 58 -7.20 8.60 -1.51
C ALA A 58 -8.31 9.63 -1.29
N GLU A 59 -9.48 9.44 -1.91
CA GLU A 59 -10.66 10.30 -1.71
C GLU A 59 -11.11 10.33 -0.24
N LEU A 60 -11.19 9.17 0.42
CA LEU A 60 -11.53 9.07 1.85
C LEU A 60 -10.54 9.82 2.75
N ARG A 61 -9.27 9.89 2.34
CA ARG A 61 -8.19 10.54 3.09
C ARG A 61 -7.90 11.98 2.63
N ARG A 62 -8.61 12.49 1.61
CA ARG A 62 -8.33 13.78 0.97
C ARG A 62 -6.88 13.91 0.49
N ALA A 63 -6.30 12.79 0.03
CA ALA A 63 -4.98 12.74 -0.57
C ALA A 63 -5.05 12.96 -2.08
N PHE A 64 -3.95 13.43 -2.68
CA PHE A 64 -3.80 13.47 -4.13
C PHE A 64 -3.62 12.04 -4.68
N TYR A 65 -4.16 11.76 -5.87
CA TYR A 65 -4.06 10.45 -6.54
C TYR A 65 -3.83 10.59 -8.03
#